data_AF-A0A448UVA2-F1
#
_entry.id   AF-A0A448UVA2-F1
#
_cell.length_a   1.000
_cell.length_b   1.000
_cell.length_c   1.000
_cell.angle_alpha   90.00
_cell.angle_beta   90.00
_cell.angle_gamma   90.00
#
_symmetry.space_group_name_H-M   'P 1'
#
loop_
_entity.id
_entity.type
_entity.pdbx_description
1 polymer ?
#
loop_
_entity_poly.entity_id
_entity_poly.type
_entity_poly.pdbx_seq_one_letter_code
_entity_poly.pdbx_strand_id
1 'polypeptide(L)'
;MRRRIEGGPTERVFETLVGLEIRPRLVREAQNFWRTYEEKHGYEARDELWAAPETLPTAAELEDPDAYEARQDEFKVEDIDFDTELQKLLDGGFDEGESDNGESSTGDEPNT
;
A
#
# COMPACT_ATOMS: atom_id res chain seq x y z
N MET A 1 -37.62 22.29 17.93
CA MET A 1 -37.56 21.23 16.90
C MET A 1 -36.58 21.68 15.81
N ARG A 2 -35.29 21.33 15.89
CA ARG A 2 -34.31 21.66 14.84
C ARG A 2 -34.41 20.59 13.76
N ARG A 3 -35.06 20.93 12.65
CA ARG A 3 -35.08 20.12 11.44
C ARG A 3 -33.67 20.19 10.82
N ARG A 4 -32.79 19.26 11.21
CA ARG A 4 -31.60 18.95 10.41
C ARG A 4 -32.11 18.24 9.17
N ILE A 5 -32.24 19.00 8.09
CA ILE A 5 -32.43 18.42 6.76
C ILE A 5 -31.04 17.96 6.36
N GLU A 6 -30.85 16.65 6.33
CA GLU A 6 -29.69 15.99 5.74
C GLU A 6 -29.61 16.44 4.27
N GLY A 7 -28.47 17.00 3.86
CA GLY A 7 -28.25 17.48 2.50
C GLY A 7 -28.78 18.90 2.24
N GLY A 8 -27.91 19.89 2.33
CA GLY A 8 -28.22 21.27 1.99
C GLY A 8 -28.38 21.48 0.48
N PRO A 9 -28.88 22.65 0.04
CA PRO A 9 -29.02 23.00 -1.38
C PRO A 9 -27.73 22.79 -2.20
N THR A 10 -26.58 22.91 -1.53
CA THR A 10 -25.25 22.79 -2.10
C THR A 10 -24.91 21.39 -2.61
N GLU A 11 -25.33 20.30 -1.93
CA GLU A 11 -25.03 18.94 -2.43
C GLU A 11 -25.76 18.64 -3.75
N ARG A 12 -27.04 19.04 -3.88
CA ARG A 12 -27.79 18.86 -5.13
C ARG A 12 -27.26 19.70 -6.30
N VAL A 13 -26.75 20.91 -6.03
CA VAL A 13 -26.16 21.74 -7.08
C VAL A 13 -24.83 21.13 -7.54
N PHE A 14 -24.04 20.56 -6.64
CA PHE A 14 -22.80 19.88 -7.00
C PHE A 14 -23.04 18.64 -7.86
N GLU A 15 -24.04 17.83 -7.51
CA GLU A 15 -24.54 16.72 -8.34
C GLU A 15 -24.91 17.17 -9.74
N THR A 16 -25.64 18.29 -9.86
CA THR A 16 -26.10 18.80 -11.14
C THR A 16 -24.96 19.33 -12.00
N LEU A 17 -23.89 19.85 -11.39
CA LEU A 17 -22.76 20.48 -12.10
C LEU A 17 -21.65 19.48 -12.47
N VAL A 18 -21.37 18.51 -11.61
CA VAL A 18 -20.24 17.57 -11.77
C VAL A 18 -20.72 16.15 -12.13
N GLY A 19 -22.02 15.87 -11.99
CA GLY A 19 -22.61 14.54 -12.26
C GLY A 19 -22.29 13.49 -11.19
N LEU A 20 -21.81 13.91 -10.02
CA LEU A 20 -21.38 13.04 -8.92
C LEU A 20 -22.24 13.25 -7.67
N GLU A 21 -22.82 12.17 -7.15
CA GLU A 21 -23.59 12.16 -5.89
C GLU A 21 -22.66 12.08 -4.68
N ILE A 22 -22.77 13.08 -3.80
CA ILE A 22 -22.03 13.10 -2.54
C ILE A 22 -22.90 12.42 -1.48
N ARG A 23 -22.48 11.23 -1.05
CA ARG A 23 -23.15 10.49 0.03
C ARG A 23 -22.84 11.16 1.38
N PRO A 24 -23.82 11.79 2.07
CA PRO A 24 -23.53 12.54 3.30
C PRO A 24 -22.95 11.68 4.43
N ARG A 25 -23.25 10.38 4.39
CA ARG A 25 -22.70 9.41 5.35
C ARG A 25 -21.20 9.25 5.13
N LEU A 26 -20.77 9.00 3.89
CA LEU A 26 -19.37 8.80 3.54
C LEU A 26 -18.50 10.03 3.85
N VAL A 27 -19.04 11.25 3.72
CA VAL A 27 -18.32 12.48 4.12
C VAL A 27 -18.01 12.49 5.62
N ARG A 28 -18.94 12.03 6.47
CA ARG A 28 -18.70 11.96 7.92
C ARG A 28 -17.68 10.89 8.27
N GLU A 29 -17.75 9.73 7.62
CA GLU A 29 -16.76 8.67 7.81
C GLU A 29 -15.37 9.12 7.35
N ALA A 30 -15.29 9.82 6.22
CA ALA A 30 -14.04 10.43 5.74
C ALA A 30 -13.46 11.42 6.75
N GLN A 31 -14.29 12.31 7.32
CA GLN A 31 -13.84 13.23 8.36
C GLN A 31 -13.31 12.50 9.60
N ASN A 32 -13.96 11.42 10.00
CA ASN A 32 -13.53 10.61 11.13
C ASN A 32 -12.18 9.92 10.84
N PHE A 33 -12.08 9.27 9.68
CA PHE A 33 -10.85 8.63 9.20
C PHE A 33 -9.67 9.60 9.22
N TRP A 34 -9.81 10.76 8.55
CA TRP A 34 -8.70 11.71 8.43
C TRP A 34 -8.27 12.29 9.77
N ARG A 35 -9.22 12.54 10.70
CA ARG A 35 -8.88 12.95 12.07
C ARG A 35 -8.08 11.88 12.79
N THR A 36 -8.54 10.63 12.76
CA THR A 36 -7.86 9.52 13.44
C THR A 36 -6.50 9.22 12.83
N TYR A 37 -6.38 9.32 11.50
CA TYR A 37 -5.11 9.16 10.79
C TYR A 37 -4.11 10.27 11.15
N GLU A 38 -4.55 11.53 11.16
CA GLU A 38 -3.73 12.67 11.57
C GLU A 38 -3.29 12.56 13.05
N GLU A 39 -4.17 12.10 13.94
CA GLU A 39 -3.83 11.87 15.36
C GLU A 39 -2.76 10.78 15.54
N LYS A 40 -2.75 9.74 14.68
CA LYS A 40 -1.78 8.63 14.75
C LYS A 40 -0.45 8.93 14.06
N HIS A 41 -0.50 9.57 12.89
CA HIS A 41 0.64 9.67 11.97
C HIS A 41 1.13 11.12 11.75
N GLY A 42 0.39 12.12 12.19
CA GLY A 42 0.69 13.54 11.97
C GLY A 42 0.10 14.09 10.67
N TYR A 43 0.21 15.41 10.48
CA TYR A 43 -0.36 16.07 9.30
C TYR A 43 0.49 15.80 8.05
N GLU A 44 1.81 15.69 8.18
CA GLU A 44 2.72 15.43 7.06
C GLU A 44 2.39 14.09 6.37
N ALA A 45 2.12 13.04 7.15
CA ALA A 45 1.76 11.74 6.61
C ALA A 45 0.45 11.78 5.82
N ARG A 46 -0.53 12.56 6.29
CA ARG A 46 -1.78 12.77 5.55
C ARG A 46 -1.52 13.46 4.22
N ASP A 47 -0.64 14.45 4.19
CA ASP A 47 -0.33 15.21 2.97
C ASP A 47 0.45 14.34 1.96
N GLU A 48 1.31 13.44 2.44
CA GLU A 48 2.04 12.48 1.61
C GLU A 48 1.11 11.51 0.86
N LEU A 49 -0.01 11.11 1.48
CA LEU A 49 -1.02 10.29 0.81
C LEU A 49 -1.65 10.98 -0.41
N TRP A 50 -1.53 12.30 -0.57
CA TRP A 50 -2.00 13.00 -1.76
C TRP A 50 -0.98 13.02 -2.90
N ALA A 51 0.23 12.51 -2.69
CA ALA A 51 1.27 12.46 -3.73
C ALA A 51 0.89 11.53 -4.89
N ALA A 52 0.07 10.52 -4.62
CA ALA A 52 -0.39 9.56 -5.63
C ALA A 52 -1.88 9.20 -5.40
N PRO A 53 -2.70 9.04 -6.46
CA PRO A 53 -4.12 8.74 -6.30
C PRO A 53 -4.40 7.34 -5.75
N GLU A 54 -3.50 6.37 -5.93
CA GLU A 54 -3.64 4.98 -5.49
C GLU A 54 -3.39 4.76 -3.99
N THR A 55 -2.66 5.67 -3.34
CA THR A 55 -2.38 5.60 -1.90
C THR A 55 -3.57 6.08 -1.08
N LEU A 56 -4.49 6.85 -1.68
CA LEU A 56 -5.68 7.32 -0.99
C LEU A 56 -6.60 6.16 -0.54
N PRO A 57 -7.31 6.32 0.60
CA PRO A 57 -8.29 5.36 1.04
C PRO A 57 -9.48 5.28 0.08
N THR A 58 -9.95 4.07 -0.16
CA THR A 58 -11.19 3.78 -0.87
C THR A 58 -12.42 4.11 -0.01
N ALA A 59 -13.60 4.19 -0.63
CA ALA A 59 -14.84 4.45 0.10
C ALA A 59 -15.15 3.40 1.19
N ALA A 60 -14.72 2.13 1.01
CA ALA A 60 -14.92 1.09 2.02
C ALA A 60 -13.97 1.27 3.21
N GLU A 61 -12.71 1.62 2.95
CA GLU A 61 -11.70 1.90 3.97
C GLU A 61 -11.99 3.18 4.76
N LEU A 62 -12.69 4.14 4.17
CA LEU A 62 -13.19 5.29 4.93
C LEU A 62 -14.23 4.87 5.98
N GLU A 63 -15.02 3.83 5.72
CA GLU A 63 -15.97 3.26 6.69
C GLU A 63 -15.29 2.32 7.70
N ASP A 64 -14.12 1.76 7.35
CA ASP A 64 -13.31 0.86 8.20
C ASP A 64 -11.81 1.27 8.18
N PRO A 65 -11.39 2.16 9.10
CA PRO A 65 -10.00 2.64 9.15
C PRO A 65 -8.97 1.53 9.39
N ASP A 66 -9.34 0.45 10.07
CA ASP A 66 -8.42 -0.65 10.37
C ASP A 66 -8.10 -1.44 9.10
N ALA A 67 -9.05 -1.55 8.17
CA ALA A 67 -8.81 -2.15 6.86
C ALA A 67 -7.77 -1.40 6.03
N TYR A 68 -7.76 -0.06 6.12
CA TYR A 68 -6.75 0.76 5.44
C TYR A 68 -5.35 0.49 5.99
N GLU A 69 -5.20 0.47 7.31
CA GLU A 69 -3.90 0.26 7.97
C GLU A 69 -3.36 -1.14 7.64
N ALA A 70 -4.23 -2.18 7.66
CA ALA A 70 -3.84 -3.53 7.29
C ALA A 70 -3.27 -3.60 5.86
N ARG A 71 -3.94 -2.94 4.90
CA ARG A 71 -3.46 -2.83 3.52
C ARG A 71 -2.11 -2.10 3.44
N GLN A 72 -1.94 -1.00 4.20
CA GLN A 72 -0.68 -0.26 4.22
C GLN A 72 0.47 -1.09 4.82
N ASP A 73 0.19 -1.90 5.84
CA ASP A 73 1.19 -2.78 6.43
C ASP A 73 1.59 -3.90 5.45
N GLU A 74 0.65 -4.48 4.70
CA GLU A 74 0.95 -5.42 3.62
C GLU A 74 1.88 -4.80 2.57
N PHE A 75 1.57 -3.59 2.08
CA PHE A 75 2.43 -2.88 1.13
C PHE A 75 3.85 -2.64 1.66
N LYS A 76 4.00 -2.26 2.93
CA LYS A 76 5.33 -2.05 3.54
C LYS A 76 6.12 -3.35 3.63
N VAL A 77 5.46 -4.47 3.93
CA VAL A 77 6.12 -5.79 3.99
C VAL A 77 6.60 -6.20 2.60
N GLU A 78 5.79 -6.01 1.56
CA GLU A 78 6.17 -6.28 0.16
C GLU A 78 7.36 -5.41 -0.29
N ASP A 79 7.37 -4.12 0.07
CA ASP A 79 8.44 -3.19 -0.26
C ASP A 79 9.79 -3.62 0.38
N ILE A 80 9.77 -4.03 1.64
CA ILE A 80 10.95 -4.55 2.35
C ILE A 80 11.49 -5.83 1.69
N ASP A 81 10.61 -6.74 1.27
CA ASP A 81 11.02 -7.98 0.59
C ASP A 81 11.63 -7.68 -0.78
N PHE A 82 11.01 -6.79 -1.55
CA PHE A 82 11.51 -6.35 -2.84
C PHE A 82 12.91 -5.72 -2.73
N ASP A 83 13.11 -4.81 -1.77
CA ASP A 83 14.41 -4.20 -1.52
C ASP A 83 15.48 -5.24 -1.13
N THR A 84 15.09 -6.24 -0.34
CA THR A 84 15.97 -7.35 0.07
C THR A 84 16.37 -8.21 -1.13
N GLU A 85 15.44 -8.57 -2.00
CA GLU A 85 15.71 -9.31 -3.23
C GLU A 85 16.57 -8.52 -4.21
N LEU A 86 16.29 -7.23 -4.37
CA LEU A 86 17.06 -6.31 -5.20
C LEU A 86 18.50 -6.19 -4.68
N GLN A 87 18.69 -6.10 -3.37
CA GLN A 87 20.02 -6.06 -2.78
C GLN A 87 20.79 -7.36 -3.03
N LYS A 88 20.15 -8.53 -2.88
CA LYS A 88 20.75 -9.83 -3.21
C LYS A 88 21.16 -9.91 -4.69
N LEU A 89 20.34 -9.40 -5.61
CA LEU A 89 20.67 -9.31 -7.04
C LEU A 89 21.91 -8.44 -7.27
N LEU A 90 21.95 -7.25 -6.67
CA LEU A 90 23.05 -6.30 -6.81
C LEU A 90 24.36 -6.81 -6.19
N ASP A 91 24.28 -7.54 -5.08
CA ASP A 91 25.41 -8.17 -4.40
C ASP A 91 25.93 -9.43 -5.14
N GLY A 92 25.33 -9.79 -6.28
CA GLY A 92 25.79 -10.90 -7.14
C GLY A 92 25.18 -12.27 -6.81
N GLY A 93 24.08 -12.31 -6.05
CA GLY A 93 23.43 -13.52 -5.53
C GLY A 93 22.81 -14.48 -6.55
N PHE A 94 23.07 -14.31 -7.85
CA PHE A 94 22.71 -15.29 -8.89
C PHE A 94 23.90 -16.17 -9.33
N ASP A 95 25.08 -16.04 -8.72
CA ASP A 95 26.28 -16.81 -9.09
C ASP A 95 26.36 -18.21 -8.43
N GLU A 96 25.36 -18.62 -7.64
CA GLU A 96 25.24 -20.01 -7.14
C GLU A 96 24.53 -20.91 -8.16
N GLY A 97 25.06 -20.94 -9.39
CA GLY A 97 24.64 -21.83 -10.47
C GLY A 97 25.75 -22.80 -10.86
N GLU A 98 25.84 -23.92 -10.14
CA GLU A 98 26.27 -25.22 -10.67
C GLU A 98 27.57 -25.24 -11.50
N SER A 99 28.73 -25.17 -10.83
CA SER A 99 29.94 -25.82 -11.37
C SER A 99 29.84 -27.32 -11.12
N ASP A 100 29.19 -28.00 -12.07
CA ASP A 100 29.36 -29.42 -12.35
C ASP A 100 30.85 -29.75 -12.40
N ASN A 101 31.36 -30.36 -11.34
CA ASN A 101 32.68 -31.00 -11.33
C ASN A 101 32.49 -32.52 -11.29
N GLY A 102 31.74 -33.01 -12.26
CA GLY A 102 31.79 -34.40 -12.70
C GLY A 102 32.98 -34.63 -13.63
N GLU A 103 34.20 -34.75 -13.10
CA GLU A 103 35.25 -35.50 -13.80
C GLU A 103 35.89 -36.54 -12.90
N SER A 104 35.34 -37.76 -13.01
CA SER A 104 36.06 -38.99 -12.68
C SER A 104 37.26 -39.15 -13.59
N SER A 105 38.45 -39.27 -13.02
CA SER A 105 39.46 -40.17 -13.57
C SER A 105 40.12 -40.96 -12.44
N THR A 106 39.59 -42.18 -12.30
CA THR A 106 40.12 -43.42 -11.72
C THR A 106 41.61 -43.44 -11.40
N GLY A 107 41.94 -43.95 -10.20
CA GLY A 107 43.31 -44.21 -9.75
C GLY A 107 43.97 -45.48 -10.30
N ASP A 108 45.19 -45.69 -9.78
CA ASP A 108 46.09 -46.87 -9.87
C ASP A 108 46.78 -47.09 -11.25
N GLU A 109 48.10 -47.24 -11.39
CA GLU A 109 49.15 -47.89 -10.57
C GLU A 109 50.57 -47.28 -10.78
N PRO A 110 51.54 -47.58 -9.90
CA PRO A 110 52.96 -47.23 -10.04
C PRO A 110 53.77 -48.27 -10.84
N ASN A 111 54.70 -47.83 -11.69
CA ASN A 111 55.77 -48.71 -12.21
C ASN A 111 57.07 -47.93 -12.51
N THR A 112 58.09 -48.10 -11.66
CA THR A 112 59.51 -48.21 -12.05
C THR A 112 60.27 -49.00 -10.98
#